data_AF-A0A162N1Z9-F1
#
_entry.id   AF-A0A162N1Z9-F1
#
_cell.length_a   1.000
_cell.length_b   1.000
_cell.length_c   1.000
_cell.angle_alpha   90.00
_cell.angle_beta   90.00
_cell.angle_gamma   90.00
#
_symmetry.space_group_name_H-M   'P 1'
#
loop_
_entity.id
_entity.type
_entity.pdbx_description
1 polymer ?
#
loop_
_entity_poly.entity_id
_entity_poly.type
_entity_poly.pdbx_seq_one_letter_code
_entity_poly.pdbx_strand_id
1 'polypeptide(L)'
;MYCLRNPSARRQLLRLATRRTRPQTTSLVPAARCKSDTPPPLPTDEEALIYPTPSSSRHTDLASFQAYARRTGLDEASTVYVGTRYEYLVAGHLVRYGFRLRRVGGARDRGTDLVGTWTLPMPGAVISSSPLKVLVQCKAGQRVGPQHVRELEGALAGAPPGWASGRRQRACGRRWGTAAGRWPRGPNPKKLNIILEELNVPYKLIDIENPKDEEFRKINPNGRLPAIVDPNNNNLTLWESGAIAEYLVETYDKENKLNATDAADKWHLKQFLHFQMSGQGPYYGQGVWFHKFHGEDVPSAKKRYLEQIDRVWSVLDDLVKGKEYLLGSKLTYVDLCFVPWEFVAHSFLGEDFKAAGIDAEKKYPNYWAWYQRLLARPSVKKTYGL
;
A
#
# COMPACT_ATOMS: atom_id res chain seq x y z
N MET A 1 -7.74 -1.74 -5.33
CA MET A 1 -8.88 -2.08 -6.19
C MET A 1 -9.93 -2.81 -5.37
N TYR A 2 -11.20 -2.73 -5.74
CA TYR A 2 -12.29 -3.42 -5.05
C TYR A 2 -12.93 -4.44 -5.99
N CYS A 3 -13.28 -5.61 -5.46
CA CYS A 3 -14.18 -6.53 -6.13
C CYS A 3 -15.39 -6.73 -5.22
N LEU A 4 -16.57 -6.30 -5.66
CA LEU A 4 -17.80 -6.47 -4.89
C LEU A 4 -18.17 -7.96 -4.84
N ARG A 5 -18.80 -8.41 -3.76
CA ARG A 5 -19.25 -9.80 -3.60
C ARG A 5 -20.76 -9.88 -3.76
N ASN A 6 -21.25 -11.03 -4.19
CA ASN A 6 -22.67 -11.28 -4.31
C ASN A 6 -23.31 -11.38 -2.90
N PRO A 7 -24.29 -10.52 -2.55
CA PRO A 7 -24.99 -10.58 -1.26
C PRO A 7 -25.75 -11.90 -1.03
N SER A 8 -26.19 -12.58 -2.10
CA SER A 8 -26.99 -13.80 -2.02
C SER A 8 -26.20 -15.03 -1.54
N ALA A 9 -24.88 -15.05 -1.71
CA ALA A 9 -24.03 -16.17 -1.28
C ALA A 9 -24.00 -16.34 0.25
N ARG A 10 -24.31 -15.29 1.02
CA ARG A 10 -24.36 -15.34 2.49
C ARG A 10 -25.66 -15.94 3.02
N ARG A 11 -26.76 -15.93 2.25
CA ARG A 11 -28.06 -16.47 2.68
C ARG A 11 -28.21 -17.98 2.45
N GLN A 12 -27.43 -18.60 1.57
CA GLN A 12 -27.47 -20.05 1.35
C GLN A 12 -26.74 -20.84 2.45
N LEU A 13 -25.70 -20.30 3.07
CA LEU A 13 -24.96 -20.98 4.15
C LEU A 13 -25.71 -21.03 5.49
N LEU A 14 -26.69 -20.15 5.70
CA LEU A 14 -27.52 -20.12 6.93
C LEU A 14 -28.77 -21.00 6.85
N ARG A 15 -29.14 -21.53 5.68
CA ARG A 15 -30.31 -22.42 5.51
C ARG A 15 -29.97 -23.92 5.52
N LEU A 16 -28.69 -24.30 5.51
CA LEU A 16 -28.25 -25.70 5.53
C LEU A 16 -27.81 -26.20 6.92
N ALA A 17 -27.85 -25.36 7.96
CA ALA A 17 -27.38 -25.70 9.31
C ALA A 17 -28.48 -26.22 10.26
N THR A 18 -29.69 -26.51 9.77
CA THR A 18 -30.77 -27.06 10.60
C THR A 18 -31.55 -28.14 9.84
N ARG A 19 -31.01 -29.36 9.80
CA ARG A 19 -31.80 -30.60 9.78
C ARG A 19 -30.90 -31.79 10.11
N ARG A 20 -31.07 -32.32 11.33
CA ARG A 20 -30.56 -33.62 11.75
C ARG A 20 -31.51 -34.70 11.25
N THR A 21 -30.99 -35.77 10.64
CA THR A 21 -31.51 -37.14 10.77
C THR A 21 -30.42 -38.17 10.43
N ARG A 22 -30.57 -39.35 11.04
CA ARG A 22 -29.66 -40.48 11.27
C ARG A 22 -29.44 -41.41 10.04
N PRO A 23 -28.52 -42.40 10.12
CA PRO A 23 -27.85 -43.02 8.98
C PRO A 23 -28.54 -44.27 8.42
N GLN A 24 -28.26 -44.60 7.16
CA GLN A 24 -28.47 -45.94 6.60
C GLN A 24 -27.23 -46.43 5.84
N THR A 25 -26.95 -47.71 6.08
CA THR A 25 -25.92 -48.61 5.56
C THR A 25 -26.28 -49.21 4.19
N THR A 26 -25.33 -49.97 3.62
CA THR A 26 -25.34 -50.84 2.41
C THR A 26 -24.85 -50.17 1.12
N SER A 27 -24.04 -50.77 0.25
CA SER A 27 -23.36 -52.08 0.19
C SER A 27 -22.12 -51.95 -0.73
N LEU A 28 -21.11 -52.78 -0.49
CA LEU A 28 -19.93 -53.01 -1.33
C LEU A 28 -20.30 -53.97 -2.50
N VAL A 29 -19.78 -53.83 -3.73
CA VAL A 29 -18.64 -54.57 -4.38
C VAL A 29 -18.92 -54.56 -5.93
N PRO A 30 -17.98 -54.72 -6.91
CA PRO A 30 -16.51 -54.73 -6.90
C PRO A 30 -15.85 -53.72 -7.86
N ALA A 31 -14.54 -53.54 -7.61
CA ALA A 31 -13.59 -52.77 -8.39
C ALA A 31 -13.13 -53.45 -9.69
N ALA A 32 -12.89 -52.64 -10.72
CA ALA A 32 -11.94 -52.92 -11.78
C ALA A 32 -10.61 -52.19 -11.48
N ARG A 33 -9.53 -52.95 -11.26
CA ARG A 33 -8.13 -52.49 -11.38
C ARG A 33 -7.85 -52.22 -12.87
N CYS A 34 -7.02 -51.28 -13.31
CA CYS A 34 -5.63 -50.97 -12.95
C CYS A 34 -5.26 -49.72 -13.82
N LYS A 35 -4.52 -48.69 -13.38
CA LYS A 35 -3.05 -48.65 -13.21
C LYS A 35 -2.60 -47.27 -12.69
N SER A 36 -1.47 -47.30 -11.97
CA SER A 36 -0.59 -46.22 -11.49
C SER A 36 -1.12 -45.25 -10.43
N ASP A 37 -0.92 -45.65 -9.17
CA ASP A 37 -0.68 -44.73 -8.06
C ASP A 37 0.70 -44.08 -8.25
N THR A 38 0.73 -42.83 -8.70
CA THR A 38 1.83 -41.92 -8.40
C THR A 38 1.24 -40.53 -8.26
N PRO A 39 1.30 -39.90 -7.07
CA PRO A 39 0.91 -38.50 -6.96
C PRO A 39 1.80 -37.69 -7.90
N PRO A 40 1.26 -36.68 -8.61
CA PRO A 40 2.09 -35.82 -9.44
C PRO A 40 3.22 -35.23 -8.59
N PRO A 41 4.46 -35.21 -9.09
CA PRO A 41 5.57 -34.70 -8.31
C PRO A 41 5.30 -33.25 -7.93
N LEU A 42 5.50 -32.94 -6.65
CA LEU A 42 5.51 -31.58 -6.15
C LEU A 42 6.51 -30.75 -6.99
N PRO A 43 6.17 -29.54 -7.45
CA PRO A 43 7.09 -28.75 -8.26
C PRO A 43 8.36 -28.45 -7.47
N THR A 44 9.48 -29.01 -7.94
CA THR A 44 10.83 -28.75 -7.48
C THR A 44 11.38 -27.49 -8.14
N ASP A 45 10.96 -26.32 -7.67
CA ASP A 45 11.60 -25.06 -8.06
C ASP A 45 12.83 -24.80 -7.17
N GLU A 46 13.88 -25.60 -7.35
CA GLU A 46 15.25 -25.15 -7.09
C GLU A 46 15.86 -24.69 -8.41
N GLU A 47 15.37 -23.57 -8.95
CA GLU A 47 16.11 -22.85 -9.97
C GLU A 47 17.45 -22.40 -9.36
N ALA A 48 18.56 -22.88 -9.93
CA ALA A 48 19.90 -22.49 -9.54
C ALA A 48 20.01 -20.95 -9.57
N LEU A 49 20.44 -20.35 -8.45
CA LEU A 49 20.63 -18.90 -8.33
C LEU A 49 21.58 -18.39 -9.42
N ILE A 50 21.08 -17.55 -10.33
CA ILE A 50 21.89 -16.92 -11.39
C ILE A 50 22.55 -15.67 -10.81
N TYR A 51 23.85 -15.74 -10.52
CA TYR A 51 24.60 -14.57 -10.06
C TYR A 51 24.96 -13.65 -11.24
N PRO A 52 24.89 -12.31 -11.09
CA PRO A 52 25.40 -11.37 -12.07
C PRO A 52 26.89 -11.60 -12.32
N THR A 53 27.33 -11.28 -13.53
CA THR A 53 28.76 -11.18 -13.83
C THR A 53 29.38 -10.12 -12.92
N PRO A 54 30.51 -10.40 -12.24
CA PRO A 54 31.17 -9.41 -11.41
C PRO A 54 31.46 -8.14 -12.20
N SER A 55 31.28 -6.98 -11.57
CA SER A 55 31.55 -5.67 -12.20
C SER A 55 33.02 -5.46 -12.59
N SER A 56 33.92 -6.31 -12.09
CA SER A 56 35.34 -6.35 -12.43
C SER A 56 35.81 -7.80 -12.50
N SER A 57 36.47 -8.18 -13.60
CA SER A 57 37.17 -9.47 -13.72
C SER A 57 38.56 -9.46 -13.06
N ARG A 58 38.98 -8.32 -12.47
CA ARG A 58 40.35 -8.09 -12.01
C ARG A 58 40.59 -8.44 -10.54
N HIS A 59 39.52 -8.57 -9.75
CA HIS A 59 39.58 -8.92 -8.33
C HIS A 59 38.26 -9.56 -7.88
N THR A 60 38.34 -10.50 -6.94
CA THR A 60 37.21 -11.29 -6.45
C THR A 60 37.06 -11.28 -4.93
N ASP A 61 38.06 -10.78 -4.22
CA ASP A 61 38.12 -10.69 -2.77
C ASP A 61 38.95 -9.46 -2.34
N LEU A 62 39.04 -9.24 -1.02
CA LEU A 62 39.78 -8.10 -0.47
C LEU A 62 41.27 -8.13 -0.84
N ALA A 63 41.90 -9.30 -0.80
CA ALA A 63 43.33 -9.43 -1.03
C ALA A 63 43.71 -9.15 -2.49
N SER A 64 42.95 -9.72 -3.43
CA SER A 64 43.08 -9.46 -4.87
C SER A 64 42.75 -8.01 -5.23
N PHE A 65 41.77 -7.39 -4.57
CA PHE A 65 41.46 -5.97 -4.74
C PHE A 65 42.61 -5.07 -4.26
N GLN A 66 43.19 -5.34 -3.09
CA GLN A 66 44.34 -4.59 -2.58
C GLN A 66 45.59 -4.76 -3.45
N ALA A 67 45.81 -5.95 -4.01
CA ALA A 67 46.88 -6.18 -4.97
C ALA A 67 46.62 -5.42 -6.30
N TYR A 68 45.38 -5.41 -6.78
CA TYR A 68 44.97 -4.63 -7.95
C TYR A 68 45.19 -3.12 -7.74
N ALA A 69 44.70 -2.57 -6.63
CA ALA A 69 44.80 -1.14 -6.33
C ALA A 69 46.26 -0.67 -6.26
N ARG A 70 47.13 -1.46 -5.61
CA ARG A 70 48.58 -1.19 -5.58
C ARG A 70 49.20 -1.22 -6.97
N ARG A 71 48.85 -2.22 -7.80
CA ARG A 71 49.41 -2.37 -9.16
C ARG A 71 48.98 -1.26 -10.11
N THR A 72 47.75 -0.76 -9.99
CA THR A 72 47.22 0.29 -10.88
C THR A 72 47.40 1.69 -10.33
N GLY A 73 47.96 1.85 -9.13
CA GLY A 73 48.05 3.15 -8.46
C GLY A 73 46.67 3.77 -8.17
N LEU A 74 45.68 2.95 -7.80
CA LEU A 74 44.35 3.46 -7.46
C LEU A 74 44.42 4.27 -6.16
N ASP A 75 44.00 5.53 -6.22
CA ASP A 75 44.00 6.44 -5.06
C ASP A 75 43.15 5.87 -3.91
N GLU A 76 43.77 5.70 -2.75
CA GLU A 76 43.14 5.14 -1.56
C GLU A 76 42.07 6.06 -0.96
N ALA A 77 42.13 7.37 -1.26
CA ALA A 77 41.11 8.34 -0.87
C ALA A 77 39.91 8.35 -1.82
N SER A 78 40.01 7.71 -2.99
CA SER A 78 38.93 7.71 -3.97
C SER A 78 37.68 6.97 -3.49
N THR A 79 36.51 7.45 -3.91
CA THR A 79 35.22 6.82 -3.61
C THR A 79 35.15 5.37 -4.10
N VAL A 80 35.82 5.07 -5.22
CA VAL A 80 35.92 3.72 -5.78
C VAL A 80 36.73 2.81 -4.86
N TYR A 81 37.89 3.26 -4.37
CA TYR A 81 38.71 2.47 -3.46
C TYR A 81 38.00 2.23 -2.14
N VAL A 82 37.50 3.31 -1.52
CA VAL A 82 36.81 3.25 -0.22
C VAL A 82 35.57 2.36 -0.29
N GLY A 83 34.73 2.55 -1.32
CA GLY A 83 33.51 1.74 -1.53
C GLY A 83 33.83 0.27 -1.76
N THR A 84 34.70 -0.03 -2.73
CA THR A 84 35.05 -1.42 -3.09
C THR A 84 35.70 -2.17 -1.93
N ARG A 85 36.60 -1.51 -1.19
CA ARG A 85 37.23 -2.06 0.01
C ARG A 85 36.19 -2.34 1.10
N TYR A 86 35.26 -1.41 1.31
CA TYR A 86 34.20 -1.57 2.31
C TYR A 86 33.27 -2.73 1.98
N GLU A 87 32.85 -2.87 0.72
CA GLU A 87 32.01 -3.98 0.25
C GLU A 87 32.67 -5.36 0.53
N TYR A 88 33.96 -5.53 0.21
CA TYR A 88 34.67 -6.78 0.49
C TYR A 88 34.85 -7.05 1.98
N LEU A 89 35.11 -6.01 2.78
CA LEU A 89 35.19 -6.14 4.24
C LEU A 89 33.87 -6.58 4.85
N VAL A 90 32.74 -6.00 4.40
CA VAL A 90 31.40 -6.39 4.84
C VAL A 90 31.10 -7.83 4.43
N ALA A 91 31.35 -8.19 3.17
CA ALA A 91 31.14 -9.55 2.68
C ALA A 91 31.92 -10.59 3.52
N GLY A 92 33.20 -10.33 3.82
CA GLY A 92 34.04 -11.20 4.64
C GLY A 92 33.59 -11.28 6.10
N HIS A 93 33.21 -10.16 6.72
CA HIS A 93 32.75 -10.15 8.11
C HIS A 93 31.44 -10.90 8.30
N LEU A 94 30.52 -10.83 7.34
CA LEU A 94 29.20 -11.46 7.45
C LEU A 94 29.26 -13.00 7.32
N VAL A 95 30.36 -13.56 6.81
CA VAL A 95 30.57 -15.02 6.73
C VAL A 95 30.38 -15.70 8.08
N ARG A 96 30.91 -15.09 9.17
CA ARG A 96 30.80 -15.63 10.53
C ARG A 96 29.36 -15.71 11.06
N TYR A 97 28.43 -14.99 10.43
CA TYR A 97 27.00 -14.99 10.77
C TYR A 97 26.17 -15.87 9.81
N GLY A 98 26.82 -16.69 8.99
CA GLY A 98 26.17 -17.63 8.07
C GLY A 98 25.85 -17.05 6.70
N PHE A 99 26.37 -15.87 6.34
CA PHE A 99 26.19 -15.29 5.02
C PHE A 99 27.21 -15.83 4.01
N ARG A 100 26.78 -16.02 2.76
CA ARG A 100 27.63 -16.27 1.60
C ARG A 100 27.30 -15.25 0.53
N LEU A 101 28.08 -14.16 0.48
CA LEU A 101 27.85 -12.99 -0.36
C LEU A 101 28.87 -12.88 -1.48
N ARG A 102 28.44 -12.37 -2.64
CA ARG A 102 29.28 -12.02 -3.79
C ARG A 102 29.07 -10.55 -4.12
N ARG A 103 30.16 -9.85 -4.39
CA ARG A 103 30.15 -8.45 -4.80
C ARG A 103 29.62 -8.31 -6.23
N VAL A 104 28.68 -7.39 -6.42
CA VAL A 104 28.14 -6.99 -7.73
C VAL A 104 28.16 -5.47 -7.94
N GLY A 105 28.57 -4.70 -6.91
CA GLY A 105 28.56 -3.23 -6.93
C GLY A 105 29.32 -2.59 -8.09
N GLY A 106 28.73 -1.57 -8.72
CA GLY A 106 29.24 -0.88 -9.91
C GLY A 106 28.30 0.23 -10.40
N ALA A 107 28.68 0.99 -11.43
CA ALA A 107 27.97 2.21 -11.85
C ALA A 107 26.47 2.06 -12.25
N ARG A 108 25.95 0.82 -12.38
CA ARG A 108 24.56 0.52 -12.78
C ARG A 108 23.86 -0.50 -11.88
N ASP A 109 24.34 -0.68 -10.65
CA ASP A 109 23.85 -1.70 -9.71
C ASP A 109 22.54 -1.35 -8.99
N ARG A 110 21.99 -0.15 -9.24
CA ARG A 110 20.78 0.39 -8.61
C ARG A 110 20.83 0.30 -7.07
N GLY A 111 22.03 0.40 -6.50
CA GLY A 111 22.26 0.38 -5.06
C GLY A 111 22.30 -1.01 -4.43
N THR A 112 22.46 -2.08 -5.22
CA THR A 112 22.76 -3.44 -4.71
C THR A 112 24.25 -3.71 -4.83
N ASP A 113 24.96 -3.78 -3.70
CA ASP A 113 26.42 -3.92 -3.70
C ASP A 113 26.86 -5.39 -3.59
N LEU A 114 26.12 -6.20 -2.80
CA LEU A 114 26.38 -7.64 -2.63
C LEU A 114 25.09 -8.46 -2.80
N VAL A 115 25.23 -9.68 -3.34
CA VAL A 115 24.14 -10.65 -3.47
C VAL A 115 24.59 -12.01 -2.94
N GLY A 116 23.74 -12.71 -2.21
CA GLY A 116 24.13 -14.00 -1.65
C GLY A 116 23.03 -14.78 -0.91
N THR A 117 23.46 -15.79 -0.16
CA THR A 117 22.55 -16.55 0.70
C THR A 117 22.88 -16.35 2.17
N TRP A 118 21.88 -16.42 3.04
CA TRP A 118 22.04 -16.40 4.48
C TRP A 118 21.44 -17.64 5.11
N THR A 119 22.30 -18.43 5.76
CA THR A 119 21.88 -19.55 6.60
C THR A 119 21.70 -19.05 8.03
N LEU A 120 20.46 -19.05 8.53
CA LEU A 120 20.15 -18.63 9.88
C LEU A 120 20.69 -19.65 10.90
N PRO A 121 21.48 -19.22 11.91
CA PRO A 121 21.86 -20.10 13.01
C PRO A 121 20.65 -20.28 13.93
N MET A 122 19.89 -21.37 13.78
CA MET A 122 18.80 -21.73 14.69
C MET A 122 19.25 -22.83 15.66
N PRO A 123 19.31 -22.56 16.98
CA PRO A 123 19.53 -23.61 17.97
C PRO A 123 18.28 -24.51 18.06
N GLY A 124 18.40 -25.78 17.68
CA GLY A 124 17.43 -26.83 18.03
C GLY A 124 16.24 -27.07 17.09
N ALA A 125 16.18 -26.45 15.90
CA ALA A 125 15.09 -26.71 14.95
C ALA A 125 15.47 -27.76 13.89
N VAL A 126 14.89 -28.97 14.00
CA VAL A 126 14.89 -30.02 12.96
C VAL A 126 13.79 -29.70 11.93
N ILE A 127 13.93 -28.61 11.20
CA ILE A 127 13.15 -28.36 9.98
C ILE A 127 14.08 -27.74 8.96
N SER A 128 14.23 -28.42 7.83
CA SER A 128 14.98 -27.99 6.65
C SER A 128 14.72 -26.50 6.35
N SER A 129 15.68 -25.65 6.72
CA SER A 129 15.63 -24.22 6.37
C SER A 129 16.52 -24.03 5.14
N SER A 130 15.89 -23.82 3.99
CA SER A 130 16.60 -23.41 2.80
C SER A 130 17.27 -22.05 3.06
N PRO A 131 18.53 -21.84 2.61
CA PRO A 131 19.23 -20.57 2.78
C PRO A 131 18.42 -19.40 2.20
N LEU A 132 18.28 -18.31 2.95
CA LEU A 132 17.55 -17.12 2.51
C LEU A 132 18.33 -16.39 1.42
N LYS A 133 17.67 -16.02 0.33
CA LYS A 133 18.24 -15.13 -0.69
C LYS A 133 18.34 -13.72 -0.11
N VAL A 134 19.50 -13.08 -0.19
CA VAL A 134 19.75 -11.74 0.37
C VAL A 134 20.42 -10.81 -0.65
N LEU A 135 20.00 -9.55 -0.64
CA LEU A 135 20.62 -8.43 -1.34
C LEU A 135 21.12 -7.44 -0.28
N VAL A 136 22.34 -6.94 -0.42
CA VAL A 136 22.98 -6.07 0.59
C VAL A 136 23.47 -4.80 -0.09
N GLN A 137 23.12 -3.65 0.49
CA GLN A 137 23.69 -2.36 0.14
C GLN A 137 24.74 -2.00 1.20
N CYS A 138 25.89 -1.57 0.73
CA CYS A 138 27.02 -1.13 1.52
C CYS A 138 27.14 0.40 1.41
N LYS A 139 26.99 1.12 2.52
CA LYS A 139 27.25 2.56 2.60
C LYS A 139 28.34 2.81 3.63
N ALA A 140 29.52 3.22 3.15
CA ALA A 140 30.60 3.67 4.02
C ALA A 140 30.21 5.01 4.66
N GLY A 141 30.30 5.11 5.99
CA GLY A 141 29.96 6.31 6.76
C GLY A 141 30.73 6.34 8.09
N GLN A 142 30.81 7.51 8.72
CA GLN A 142 31.65 7.73 9.91
C GLN A 142 31.09 7.11 11.21
N ARG A 143 29.79 6.77 11.28
CA ARG A 143 29.16 6.13 12.44
C ARG A 143 28.39 4.90 12.01
N VAL A 144 28.69 3.76 12.63
CA VAL A 144 27.99 2.48 12.40
C VAL A 144 27.13 2.17 13.62
N GLY A 145 25.88 1.75 13.40
CA GLY A 145 24.95 1.40 14.48
C GLY A 145 23.66 0.77 13.94
N PRO A 146 22.85 0.10 14.78
CA PRO A 146 21.66 -0.65 14.36
C PRO A 146 20.66 0.16 13.51
N GLN A 147 20.58 1.48 13.74
CA GLN A 147 19.73 2.41 12.98
C GLN A 147 20.11 2.53 11.50
N HIS A 148 21.31 2.10 11.11
CA HIS A 148 21.76 2.09 9.72
C HIS A 148 21.43 0.77 9.01
N VAL A 149 20.94 -0.24 9.73
CA VAL A 149 20.43 -1.49 9.16
C VAL A 149 18.95 -1.31 8.84
N ARG A 150 18.63 -1.23 7.55
CA ARG A 150 17.27 -1.08 7.05
C ARG A 150 17.00 -2.06 5.91
N GLU A 151 15.73 -2.43 5.74
CA GLU A 151 15.27 -3.09 4.52
C GLU A 151 15.40 -2.10 3.34
N LEU A 152 15.91 -2.58 2.20
CA LEU A 152 16.17 -1.74 1.04
C LEU A 152 14.95 -1.74 0.12
N GLU A 153 14.06 -0.77 0.31
CA GLU A 153 12.99 -0.50 -0.65
C GLU A 153 13.60 -0.10 -2.01
N GLY A 154 13.19 -0.76 -3.09
CA GLY A 154 13.66 -0.49 -4.46
C GLY A 154 14.90 -1.26 -4.92
N ALA A 155 15.71 -1.85 -4.02
CA ALA A 155 16.83 -2.73 -4.42
C ALA A 155 16.35 -3.97 -5.18
N LEU A 156 15.12 -4.43 -4.90
CA LEU A 156 14.45 -5.52 -5.61
C LEU A 156 14.19 -5.20 -7.09
N ALA A 157 13.98 -3.93 -7.45
CA ALA A 157 13.76 -3.53 -8.85
C ALA A 157 15.04 -3.64 -9.70
N GLY A 158 16.20 -3.80 -9.07
CA GLY A 158 17.49 -4.14 -9.70
C GLY A 158 17.96 -5.57 -9.40
N ALA A 159 17.13 -6.40 -8.76
CA ALA A 159 17.52 -7.76 -8.39
C ALA A 159 17.79 -8.60 -9.64
N PRO A 160 18.85 -9.42 -9.66
CA PRO A 160 19.13 -10.30 -10.79
C PRO A 160 18.02 -11.36 -10.99
N PRO A 161 17.85 -11.89 -12.20
CA PRO A 161 16.89 -12.98 -12.47
C PRO A 161 17.06 -14.15 -11.49
N GLY A 162 15.97 -14.66 -10.93
CA GLY A 162 15.98 -15.73 -9.93
C GLY A 162 16.31 -15.31 -8.49
N TRP A 163 16.66 -14.04 -8.25
CA TRP A 163 16.87 -13.49 -6.90
C TRP A 163 15.62 -12.88 -6.29
N ALA A 164 14.68 -12.44 -7.12
CA ALA A 164 13.31 -12.20 -6.71
C ALA A 164 12.67 -13.57 -6.42
N SER A 165 12.23 -13.81 -5.18
CA SER A 165 11.66 -15.09 -4.79
C SER A 165 10.38 -15.41 -5.59
N GLY A 166 10.39 -16.51 -6.34
CA GLY A 166 9.23 -17.07 -7.08
C GLY A 166 8.09 -17.59 -6.19
N ARG A 167 8.25 -17.59 -4.86
CA ARG A 167 7.12 -17.68 -3.92
C ARG A 167 6.76 -16.28 -3.44
N ARG A 168 5.60 -15.78 -3.87
CA ARG A 168 4.82 -14.77 -3.13
C ARG A 168 4.33 -15.38 -1.80
N GLN A 169 5.25 -15.76 -0.91
CA GLN A 169 4.93 -16.07 0.48
C GLN A 169 5.18 -14.82 1.32
N ARG A 170 4.04 -14.24 1.71
CA ARG A 170 3.87 -13.14 2.63
C ARG A 170 4.64 -13.44 3.93
N ALA A 171 5.63 -12.62 4.26
CA ALA A 171 6.14 -12.42 5.62
C ALA A 171 6.36 -10.90 5.75
N CYS A 172 5.39 -10.13 6.22
CA CYS A 172 5.17 -9.86 7.64
C CYS A 172 6.44 -9.32 8.36
N GLY A 173 6.85 -8.09 8.00
CA GLY A 173 6.89 -6.99 8.96
C GLY A 173 8.25 -6.54 9.51
N ARG A 174 8.61 -5.29 9.22
CA ARG A 174 8.74 -4.25 10.25
C ARG A 174 7.91 -3.05 9.82
N ARG A 175 6.65 -3.01 10.28
CA ARG A 175 6.24 -2.18 11.43
C ARG A 175 6.43 -0.69 11.13
N TRP A 176 5.60 -0.18 10.23
CA TRP A 176 4.84 1.04 10.53
C TRP A 176 4.15 0.77 11.87
N GLY A 177 4.47 1.58 12.89
CA GLY A 177 4.13 1.35 14.29
C GLY A 177 2.70 0.86 14.51
N THR A 178 2.62 -0.41 14.94
CA THR A 178 1.62 -1.06 15.79
C THR A 178 0.12 -0.71 15.67
N ALA A 179 -0.64 -1.80 15.47
CA ALA A 179 -2.06 -2.03 15.75
C ALA A 179 -3.06 -1.71 14.61
N ALA A 180 -3.75 -2.77 14.17
CA ALA A 180 -4.99 -2.79 13.37
C ALA A 180 -5.02 -2.07 11.99
N GLY A 181 -5.16 -2.84 10.91
CA GLY A 181 -5.74 -2.36 9.65
C GLY A 181 -4.75 -1.90 8.58
N ARG A 182 -4.49 -2.77 7.60
CA ARG A 182 -3.89 -2.39 6.31
C ARG A 182 -4.84 -1.45 5.56
N TRP A 183 -4.52 -0.16 5.49
CA TRP A 183 -5.26 0.82 4.67
C TRP A 183 -4.65 0.95 3.27
N PRO A 184 -5.45 1.00 2.18
CA PRO A 184 -4.93 1.31 0.85
C PRO A 184 -4.34 2.73 0.87
N ARG A 185 -3.12 2.89 0.34
CA ARG A 185 -2.15 3.97 0.60
C ARG A 185 -2.51 5.40 0.14
N GLY A 186 -3.79 5.74 -0.04
CA GLY A 186 -4.22 7.09 -0.40
C GLY A 186 -5.64 7.43 0.06
N PRO A 187 -6.00 8.71 0.12
CA PRO A 187 -7.30 9.15 0.65
C PRO A 187 -8.48 8.78 -0.26
N ASN A 188 -8.32 8.77 -1.59
CA ASN A 188 -9.43 8.52 -2.51
C ASN A 188 -10.06 7.11 -2.36
N PRO A 189 -9.29 6.01 -2.25
CA PRO A 189 -9.86 4.70 -1.90
C PRO A 189 -10.65 4.69 -0.58
N LYS A 190 -10.21 5.44 0.44
CA LYS A 190 -10.88 5.43 1.75
C LYS A 190 -12.31 5.96 1.69
N LYS A 191 -12.65 6.84 0.74
CA LYS A 191 -14.04 7.27 0.49
C LYS A 191 -14.95 6.06 0.28
N LEU A 192 -14.49 5.12 -0.55
CA LEU A 192 -15.24 3.92 -0.90
C LEU A 192 -15.28 2.92 0.25
N ASN A 193 -14.21 2.79 1.03
CA ASN A 193 -14.24 1.97 2.25
C ASN A 193 -15.37 2.43 3.17
N ILE A 194 -15.44 3.73 3.46
CA ILE A 194 -16.46 4.31 4.36
C ILE A 194 -17.86 4.03 3.80
N ILE A 195 -18.10 4.33 2.52
CA ILE A 195 -19.42 4.14 1.89
C ILE A 195 -19.83 2.67 1.88
N LEU A 196 -18.92 1.75 1.51
CA LEU A 196 -19.20 0.31 1.50
C LEU A 196 -19.55 -0.22 2.89
N GLU A 197 -18.87 0.27 3.93
CA GLU A 197 -19.15 -0.08 5.33
C GLU A 197 -20.51 0.48 5.80
N GLU A 198 -20.84 1.74 5.48
CA GLU A 198 -22.16 2.32 5.81
C GLU A 198 -23.31 1.57 5.13
N LEU A 199 -23.13 1.18 3.87
CA LEU A 199 -24.14 0.44 3.11
C LEU A 199 -24.12 -1.07 3.39
N ASN A 200 -23.19 -1.57 4.20
CA ASN A 200 -22.97 -3.00 4.46
C ASN A 200 -22.82 -3.83 3.18
N VAL A 201 -22.23 -3.26 2.13
CA VAL A 201 -22.00 -3.95 0.85
C VAL A 201 -20.75 -4.82 1.01
N PRO A 202 -20.82 -6.14 0.78
CA PRO A 202 -19.66 -7.00 0.95
C PRO A 202 -18.66 -6.81 -0.20
N TYR A 203 -17.38 -6.65 0.13
CA TYR A 203 -16.31 -6.45 -0.86
C TYR A 203 -15.04 -7.24 -0.51
N LYS A 204 -14.19 -7.41 -1.51
CA LYS A 204 -12.81 -7.87 -1.36
C LYS A 204 -11.88 -6.73 -1.76
N LEU A 205 -10.98 -6.33 -0.85
CA LEU A 205 -9.87 -5.46 -1.19
C LEU A 205 -8.81 -6.25 -1.95
N ILE A 206 -8.41 -5.71 -3.09
CA ILE A 206 -7.29 -6.19 -3.89
C ILE A 206 -6.21 -5.12 -3.79
N ASP A 207 -5.09 -5.48 -3.17
CA ASP A 207 -3.93 -4.60 -3.08
C ASP A 207 -3.27 -4.48 -4.45
N ILE A 208 -3.03 -3.25 -4.88
CA ILE A 208 -2.39 -2.94 -6.15
C ILE A 208 -1.09 -2.25 -5.80
N GLU A 209 0.00 -2.97 -5.97
CA GLU A 209 1.34 -2.51 -5.61
C GLU A 209 1.78 -1.33 -6.47
N ASN A 210 1.64 -1.46 -7.80
CA ASN A 210 1.91 -0.38 -8.74
C ASN A 210 0.71 -0.16 -9.68
N PRO A 211 -0.03 0.96 -9.54
CA PRO A 211 -1.16 1.27 -10.42
C PRO A 211 -0.71 1.69 -11.84
N LYS A 212 0.59 1.74 -12.13
CA LYS A 212 1.11 2.00 -13.49
C LYS A 212 1.36 0.73 -14.30
N ASP A 213 1.28 -0.44 -13.69
CA ASP A 213 1.47 -1.72 -14.39
C ASP A 213 0.36 -1.95 -15.43
N GLU A 214 0.72 -2.61 -16.53
CA GLU A 214 -0.16 -2.86 -17.67
C GLU A 214 -1.45 -3.58 -17.26
N GLU A 215 -1.35 -4.59 -16.40
CA GLU A 215 -2.49 -5.36 -15.92
C GLU A 215 -3.53 -4.49 -15.20
N PHE A 216 -3.10 -3.54 -14.37
CA PHE A 216 -4.03 -2.62 -13.73
C PHE A 216 -4.56 -1.57 -14.70
N ARG A 217 -3.75 -1.15 -15.68
CA ARG A 217 -4.18 -0.19 -16.71
C ARG A 217 -5.25 -0.72 -17.65
N LYS A 218 -5.37 -2.05 -17.81
CA LYS A 218 -6.52 -2.69 -18.47
C LYS A 218 -7.85 -2.42 -17.74
N ILE A 219 -7.80 -2.16 -16.43
CA ILE A 219 -8.96 -1.87 -15.57
C ILE A 219 -9.18 -0.37 -15.44
N ASN A 220 -8.10 0.38 -15.17
CA ASN A 220 -8.12 1.84 -15.14
C ASN A 220 -6.98 2.40 -16.00
N PRO A 221 -7.25 2.90 -17.22
CA PRO A 221 -6.21 3.41 -18.12
C PRO A 221 -5.46 4.63 -17.57
N ASN A 222 -6.06 5.40 -16.64
CA ASN A 222 -5.43 6.50 -15.91
C ASN A 222 -4.29 6.00 -14.97
N GLY A 223 -4.33 4.72 -14.59
CA GLY A 223 -3.35 4.11 -13.71
C GLY A 223 -3.30 4.79 -12.34
N ARG A 224 -4.47 5.03 -11.75
CA ARG A 224 -4.64 5.60 -10.41
C ARG A 224 -5.68 4.80 -9.63
N LEU A 225 -5.56 4.81 -8.30
CA LEU A 225 -6.57 4.22 -7.42
C LEU A 225 -7.60 5.29 -7.00
N PRO A 226 -8.86 4.90 -6.74
CA PRO A 226 -9.42 3.54 -6.78
C PRO A 226 -9.96 3.09 -8.15
N ALA A 227 -10.22 1.79 -8.26
CA ALA A 227 -11.03 1.16 -9.29
C ALA A 227 -11.83 0.01 -8.66
N ILE A 228 -13.03 -0.29 -9.19
CA ILE A 228 -13.89 -1.39 -8.75
C ILE A 228 -14.24 -2.32 -9.91
N VAL A 229 -14.54 -3.58 -9.58
CA VAL A 229 -15.26 -4.52 -10.43
C VAL A 229 -16.48 -5.01 -9.66
N ASP A 230 -17.64 -4.87 -10.29
CA ASP A 230 -18.91 -5.33 -9.75
C ASP A 230 -19.43 -6.57 -10.52
N PRO A 231 -19.22 -7.79 -10.01
CA PRO A 231 -19.72 -8.99 -10.66
C PRO A 231 -21.25 -9.12 -10.61
N ASN A 232 -21.93 -8.35 -9.76
CA ASN A 232 -23.39 -8.36 -9.68
C ASN A 232 -24.05 -7.55 -10.80
N ASN A 233 -23.26 -6.76 -11.53
CA ASN A 233 -23.73 -5.90 -12.60
C ASN A 233 -22.90 -6.14 -13.87
N ASN A 234 -22.93 -7.38 -14.37
CA ASN A 234 -22.25 -7.81 -15.59
C ASN A 234 -20.74 -7.51 -15.62
N ASN A 235 -20.06 -7.68 -14.47
CA ASN A 235 -18.64 -7.35 -14.29
C ASN A 235 -18.31 -5.88 -14.62
N LEU A 236 -19.24 -4.96 -14.36
CA LEU A 236 -19.04 -3.53 -14.56
C LEU A 236 -17.77 -3.07 -13.85
N THR A 237 -16.89 -2.43 -14.61
CA THR A 237 -15.63 -1.89 -14.12
C THR A 237 -15.71 -0.37 -14.12
N LEU A 238 -15.41 0.25 -12.98
CA LEU A 238 -15.43 1.71 -12.83
C LEU A 238 -14.15 2.20 -12.15
N TRP A 239 -13.73 3.41 -12.51
CA TRP A 239 -12.68 4.19 -11.88
C TRP A 239 -13.19 5.61 -11.63
N GLU A 240 -12.37 6.46 -10.99
CA GLU A 240 -12.77 7.70 -10.31
C GLU A 240 -13.60 7.50 -9.04
N SER A 241 -13.07 7.96 -7.90
CA SER A 241 -13.71 7.72 -6.59
C SER A 241 -15.10 8.36 -6.47
N GLY A 242 -15.33 9.50 -7.14
CA GLY A 242 -16.63 10.18 -7.11
C GLY A 242 -17.70 9.42 -7.89
N ALA A 243 -17.39 9.02 -9.13
CA ALA A 243 -18.28 8.22 -9.95
C ALA A 243 -18.61 6.87 -9.31
N ILE A 244 -17.60 6.23 -8.69
CA ILE A 244 -17.83 4.99 -7.94
C ILE A 244 -18.73 5.23 -6.72
N ALA A 245 -18.54 6.34 -5.97
CA ALA A 245 -19.39 6.65 -4.82
C ALA A 245 -20.86 6.82 -5.23
N GLU A 246 -21.13 7.58 -6.30
CA GLU A 246 -22.48 7.72 -6.88
C GLU A 246 -23.06 6.36 -7.31
N TYR A 247 -22.25 5.56 -8.02
CA TYR A 247 -22.67 4.22 -8.44
C TYR A 247 -23.07 3.34 -7.25
N LEU A 248 -22.28 3.35 -6.17
CA LEU A 248 -22.55 2.53 -4.99
C LEU A 248 -23.85 2.92 -4.31
N VAL A 249 -24.13 4.22 -4.14
CA VAL A 249 -25.40 4.64 -3.53
C VAL A 249 -26.59 4.36 -4.44
N GLU A 250 -26.51 4.68 -5.73
CA GLU A 250 -27.61 4.43 -6.67
C GLU A 250 -27.94 2.93 -6.78
N THR A 251 -26.90 2.09 -6.77
CA THR A 251 -27.05 0.65 -6.96
C THR A 251 -27.40 -0.09 -5.67
N TYR A 252 -26.82 0.29 -4.52
CA TYR A 252 -26.87 -0.51 -3.30
C TYR A 252 -27.58 0.17 -2.12
N ASP A 253 -27.81 1.49 -2.14
CA ASP A 253 -28.54 2.18 -1.07
C ASP A 253 -30.07 2.13 -1.27
N LYS A 254 -30.65 0.93 -1.17
CA LYS A 254 -32.08 0.70 -1.43
C LYS A 254 -33.03 1.41 -0.45
N GLU A 255 -32.51 1.84 0.69
CA GLU A 255 -33.26 2.54 1.74
C GLU A 255 -33.00 4.06 1.72
N ASN A 256 -32.21 4.58 0.77
CA ASN A 256 -31.78 5.98 0.71
C ASN A 256 -31.19 6.48 2.05
N LYS A 257 -30.37 5.66 2.71
CA LYS A 257 -29.67 6.00 3.96
C LYS A 257 -28.66 7.12 3.76
N LEU A 258 -27.98 7.13 2.62
CA LEU A 258 -26.91 8.06 2.26
C LEU A 258 -27.25 8.89 1.00
N ASN A 259 -28.33 8.56 0.29
CA ASN A 259 -28.76 9.26 -0.91
C ASN A 259 -29.93 10.24 -0.64
N ALA A 260 -30.15 11.19 -1.55
CA ALA A 260 -31.33 12.06 -1.55
C ALA A 260 -32.37 11.57 -2.55
N THR A 261 -33.64 11.72 -2.19
CA THR A 261 -34.78 11.33 -3.02
C THR A 261 -35.34 12.50 -3.82
N ASP A 262 -35.29 13.71 -3.27
CA ASP A 262 -35.80 14.91 -3.92
C ASP A 262 -34.95 15.34 -5.11
N ALA A 263 -35.60 15.75 -6.19
CA ALA A 263 -34.93 16.05 -7.46
C ALA A 263 -33.90 17.19 -7.33
N ALA A 264 -34.22 18.24 -6.57
CA ALA A 264 -33.32 19.36 -6.32
C ALA A 264 -32.10 18.91 -5.50
N ASP A 265 -32.33 18.11 -4.46
CA ASP A 265 -31.27 17.62 -3.58
C ASP A 265 -30.28 16.72 -4.32
N LYS A 266 -30.73 15.92 -5.29
CA LYS A 266 -29.82 15.14 -6.16
C LYS A 266 -28.81 16.03 -6.88
N TRP A 267 -29.21 17.22 -7.33
CA TRP A 267 -28.30 18.18 -7.94
C TRP A 267 -27.36 18.83 -6.92
N HIS A 268 -27.83 19.10 -5.70
CA HIS A 268 -26.96 19.55 -4.63
C HIS A 268 -25.92 18.50 -4.23
N LEU A 269 -26.28 17.21 -4.19
CA LEU A 269 -25.32 16.12 -3.99
C LEU A 269 -24.25 16.13 -5.09
N LYS A 270 -24.65 16.25 -6.36
CA LYS A 270 -23.69 16.37 -7.46
C LYS A 270 -22.78 17.59 -7.31
N GLN A 271 -23.34 18.76 -6.98
CA GLN A 271 -22.57 19.98 -6.75
C GLN A 271 -21.50 19.76 -5.68
N PHE A 272 -21.87 19.22 -4.51
CA PHE A 272 -20.93 18.99 -3.42
C PHE A 272 -19.91 17.91 -3.73
N LEU A 273 -20.31 16.85 -4.45
CA LEU A 273 -19.37 15.84 -4.91
C LEU A 273 -18.34 16.44 -5.87
N HIS A 274 -18.76 17.26 -6.83
CA HIS A 274 -17.84 17.91 -7.75
C HIS A 274 -16.95 18.95 -7.06
N PHE A 275 -17.46 19.64 -6.03
CA PHE A 275 -16.63 20.48 -5.17
C PHE A 275 -15.56 19.65 -4.43
N GLN A 276 -15.92 18.48 -3.90
CA GLN A 276 -14.97 17.56 -3.27
C GLN A 276 -13.91 17.06 -4.28
N MET A 277 -14.35 16.64 -5.47
CA MET A 277 -13.49 15.99 -6.48
C MET A 277 -12.56 16.97 -7.21
N SER A 278 -12.96 18.24 -7.38
CA SER A 278 -12.17 19.25 -8.10
C SER A 278 -11.56 20.32 -7.20
N GLY A 279 -12.23 20.68 -6.09
CA GLY A 279 -11.83 21.77 -5.20
C GLY A 279 -11.04 21.31 -3.97
N GLN A 280 -11.42 20.18 -3.35
CA GLN A 280 -10.69 19.66 -2.18
C GLN A 280 -9.55 18.73 -2.62
N GLY A 281 -9.87 17.61 -3.27
CA GLY A 281 -8.92 16.52 -3.52
C GLY A 281 -7.62 16.95 -4.22
N PRO A 282 -7.68 17.60 -5.40
CA PRO A 282 -6.48 18.03 -6.12
C PRO A 282 -5.64 19.05 -5.36
N TYR A 283 -6.27 20.06 -4.75
CA TYR A 283 -5.56 21.13 -4.03
C TYR A 283 -4.92 20.63 -2.73
N TYR A 284 -5.62 19.78 -1.97
CA TYR A 284 -5.05 19.14 -0.78
C TYR A 284 -3.90 18.21 -1.18
N GLY A 285 -4.05 17.49 -2.29
CA GLY A 285 -2.98 16.66 -2.85
C GLY A 285 -1.72 17.45 -3.18
N GLN A 286 -1.85 18.63 -3.79
CA GLN A 286 -0.71 19.51 -4.03
C GLN A 286 -0.13 20.07 -2.73
N GLY A 287 -0.97 20.44 -1.77
CA GLY A 287 -0.53 20.86 -0.44
C GLY A 287 0.36 19.80 0.21
N VAL A 288 -0.09 18.56 0.27
CA VAL A 288 0.72 17.46 0.83
C VAL A 288 1.97 17.21 0.00
N TRP A 289 1.87 17.23 -1.34
CA TRP A 289 3.02 17.03 -2.21
C TRP A 289 4.15 18.03 -1.94
N PHE A 290 3.86 19.34 -1.98
CA PHE A 290 4.88 20.36 -1.76
C PHE A 290 5.42 20.39 -0.32
N HIS A 291 4.62 20.03 0.69
CA HIS A 291 5.09 20.01 2.08
C HIS A 291 5.88 18.76 2.46
N LYS A 292 5.54 17.59 1.89
CA LYS A 292 6.02 16.30 2.39
C LYS A 292 6.82 15.47 1.39
N PHE A 293 6.66 15.72 0.09
CA PHE A 293 7.17 14.80 -0.94
C PHE A 293 7.99 15.45 -2.05
N HIS A 294 7.80 16.74 -2.33
CA HIS A 294 8.54 17.44 -3.37
C HIS A 294 10.04 17.46 -3.02
N GLY A 295 10.90 17.17 -4.01
CA GLY A 295 12.35 17.02 -3.78
C GLY A 295 13.09 18.33 -3.46
N GLU A 296 12.46 19.46 -3.76
CA GLU A 296 12.96 20.80 -3.48
C GLU A 296 11.97 21.55 -2.59
N ASP A 297 12.48 22.45 -1.75
CA ASP A 297 11.66 23.36 -0.96
C ASP A 297 11.19 24.54 -1.82
N VAL A 298 9.87 24.67 -1.97
CA VAL A 298 9.24 25.73 -2.77
C VAL A 298 8.24 26.51 -1.88
N PRO A 299 8.70 27.51 -1.11
CA PRO A 299 7.88 28.20 -0.12
C PRO A 299 6.61 28.85 -0.69
N SER A 300 6.67 29.40 -1.90
CA SER A 300 5.52 30.02 -2.56
C SER A 300 4.41 29.01 -2.87
N ALA A 301 4.76 27.80 -3.33
CA ALA A 301 3.82 26.73 -3.59
C ALA A 301 3.22 26.19 -2.29
N LYS A 302 4.05 25.96 -1.27
CA LYS A 302 3.61 25.56 0.07
C LYS A 302 2.55 26.52 0.62
N LYS A 303 2.89 27.83 0.68
CA LYS A 303 1.97 28.87 1.13
C LYS A 303 0.65 28.86 0.34
N ARG A 304 0.73 28.87 -1.00
CA ARG A 304 -0.44 28.86 -1.87
C ARG A 304 -1.40 27.71 -1.55
N TYR A 305 -0.89 26.49 -1.36
CA TYR A 305 -1.76 25.33 -1.15
C TYR A 305 -2.28 25.22 0.29
N LEU A 306 -1.56 25.73 1.30
CA LEU A 306 -2.15 25.91 2.64
C LEU A 306 -3.31 26.90 2.61
N GLU A 307 -3.15 28.03 1.91
CA GLU A 307 -4.23 29.02 1.75
C GLU A 307 -5.43 28.45 0.99
N GLN A 308 -5.22 27.55 0.02
CA GLN A 308 -6.34 26.87 -0.64
C GLN A 308 -7.08 25.89 0.28
N ILE A 309 -6.37 25.19 1.18
CA ILE A 309 -7.02 24.34 2.19
C ILE A 309 -7.81 25.18 3.18
N ASP A 310 -7.20 26.25 3.72
CA ASP A 310 -7.86 27.20 4.61
C ASP A 310 -9.12 27.81 3.98
N ARG A 311 -9.06 28.19 2.69
CA ARG A 311 -10.22 28.67 1.94
C ARG A 311 -11.33 27.61 1.83
N VAL A 312 -10.98 26.34 1.60
CA VAL A 312 -11.97 25.26 1.53
C VAL A 312 -12.64 25.03 2.88
N TRP A 313 -11.90 25.11 4.00
CA TRP A 313 -12.48 25.07 5.35
C TRP A 313 -13.45 26.21 5.59
N SER A 314 -13.11 27.45 5.19
CA SER A 314 -14.04 28.59 5.27
C SER A 314 -15.33 28.33 4.50
N VAL A 315 -15.25 27.79 3.28
CA VAL A 315 -16.44 27.48 2.48
C VAL A 315 -17.27 26.39 3.15
N LEU A 316 -16.65 25.34 3.69
CA LEU A 316 -17.36 24.28 4.40
C LEU A 316 -18.04 24.82 5.66
N ASP A 317 -17.40 25.70 6.41
CA ASP A 317 -17.96 26.33 7.61
C ASP A 317 -19.27 27.06 7.28
N ASP A 318 -19.26 27.88 6.23
CA ASP A 318 -20.45 28.59 5.76
C ASP A 318 -21.54 27.63 5.25
N LEU A 319 -21.14 26.59 4.50
CA LEU A 319 -22.10 25.63 3.93
C LEU A 319 -22.85 24.83 5.00
N VAL A 320 -22.17 24.48 6.10
CA VAL A 320 -22.75 23.71 7.22
C VAL A 320 -23.25 24.58 8.36
N LYS A 321 -23.16 25.91 8.25
CA LYS A 321 -23.69 26.84 9.25
C LYS A 321 -25.19 26.62 9.44
N GLY A 322 -25.58 26.31 10.68
CA GLY A 322 -26.96 26.01 11.04
C GLY A 322 -27.49 24.66 10.50
N LYS A 323 -26.61 23.78 10.02
CA LYS A 323 -26.95 22.46 9.48
C LYS A 323 -26.13 21.37 10.19
N GLU A 324 -26.68 20.16 10.21
CA GLU A 324 -25.94 19.00 10.73
C GLU A 324 -24.99 18.42 9.66
N TYR A 325 -25.39 18.45 8.40
CA TYR A 325 -24.66 17.95 7.24
C TYR A 325 -24.81 18.90 6.06
N LEU A 326 -24.11 18.63 4.95
CA LEU A 326 -24.17 19.48 3.76
C LEU A 326 -25.59 19.65 3.21
N LEU A 327 -26.42 18.61 3.38
CA LEU A 327 -27.83 18.59 2.98
C LEU A 327 -28.77 18.69 4.21
N GLY A 328 -28.57 19.70 5.05
CA GLY A 328 -29.45 19.99 6.19
C GLY A 328 -29.20 19.05 7.36
N SER A 329 -30.21 18.26 7.75
CA SER A 329 -30.11 17.30 8.86
C SER A 329 -29.75 15.87 8.42
N LYS A 330 -29.72 15.59 7.11
CA LYS A 330 -29.48 14.24 6.60
C LYS A 330 -28.01 14.04 6.25
N LEU A 331 -27.39 13.01 6.84
CA LEU A 331 -26.08 12.54 6.40
C LEU A 331 -26.20 11.94 5.00
N THR A 332 -25.25 12.27 4.13
CA THR A 332 -25.20 11.71 2.79
C THR A 332 -23.80 11.20 2.43
N TYR A 333 -23.69 10.48 1.32
CA TYR A 333 -22.39 9.97 0.86
C TYR A 333 -21.39 11.08 0.52
N VAL A 334 -21.87 12.30 0.20
CA VAL A 334 -20.99 13.42 -0.14
C VAL A 334 -20.26 13.92 1.09
N ASP A 335 -20.91 13.99 2.26
CA ASP A 335 -20.25 14.32 3.53
C ASP A 335 -19.08 13.38 3.81
N LEU A 336 -19.32 12.08 3.63
CA LEU A 336 -18.33 11.02 3.84
C LEU A 336 -17.16 11.09 2.84
N CYS A 337 -17.38 11.64 1.64
CA CYS A 337 -16.36 11.81 0.62
C CYS A 337 -15.32 12.89 0.95
N PHE A 338 -15.65 13.87 1.81
CA PHE A 338 -14.69 14.87 2.29
C PHE A 338 -13.75 14.31 3.35
N VAL A 339 -14.23 13.38 4.19
CA VAL A 339 -13.51 12.86 5.37
C VAL A 339 -12.06 12.45 5.09
N PRO A 340 -11.74 11.70 4.01
CA PRO A 340 -10.36 11.26 3.83
C PRO A 340 -9.34 12.34 3.55
N TRP A 341 -9.73 13.39 2.85
CA TRP A 341 -8.84 14.51 2.60
C TRP A 341 -8.78 15.45 3.81
N GLU A 342 -9.86 15.61 4.57
CA GLU A 342 -9.83 16.32 5.86
C GLU A 342 -8.91 15.62 6.86
N PHE A 343 -9.00 14.30 6.98
CA PHE A 343 -8.09 13.50 7.80
C PHE A 343 -6.63 13.69 7.38
N VAL A 344 -6.34 13.71 6.09
CA VAL A 344 -4.99 13.97 5.58
C VAL A 344 -4.53 15.38 5.91
N ALA A 345 -5.36 16.42 5.72
CA ALA A 345 -4.98 17.78 6.03
C ALA A 345 -4.60 17.93 7.51
N HIS A 346 -5.44 17.45 8.43
CA HIS A 346 -5.16 17.55 9.87
C HIS A 346 -3.99 16.67 10.31
N SER A 347 -3.88 15.46 9.78
CA SER A 347 -2.86 14.50 10.24
C SER A 347 -1.48 14.70 9.62
N PHE A 348 -1.41 15.20 8.38
CA PHE A 348 -0.14 15.38 7.66
C PHE A 348 0.33 16.83 7.69
N LEU A 349 -0.57 17.81 7.62
CA LEU A 349 -0.23 19.23 7.53
C LEU A 349 -0.49 20.01 8.83
N GLY A 350 -0.89 19.35 9.93
CA GLY A 350 -1.25 20.03 11.18
C GLY A 350 -0.15 20.94 11.75
N GLU A 351 1.12 20.50 11.71
CA GLU A 351 2.25 21.34 12.13
C GLU A 351 2.47 22.53 11.19
N ASP A 352 2.27 22.33 9.89
CA ASP A 352 2.41 23.38 8.87
C ASP A 352 1.33 24.45 9.05
N PHE A 353 0.08 24.05 9.33
CA PHE A 353 -1.00 24.97 9.67
C PHE A 353 -0.71 25.75 10.95
N LYS A 354 -0.23 25.06 12.00
CA LYS A 354 0.16 25.71 13.26
C LYS A 354 1.28 26.74 13.04
N ALA A 355 2.28 26.41 12.24
CA ALA A 355 3.37 27.33 11.87
C ALA A 355 2.86 28.54 11.07
N ALA A 356 1.83 28.36 10.24
CA ALA A 356 1.15 29.43 9.52
C ALA A 356 0.15 30.24 10.38
N GLY A 357 -0.01 29.91 11.67
CA GLY A 357 -0.98 30.57 12.55
C GLY A 357 -2.44 30.22 12.24
N ILE A 358 -2.68 29.09 11.58
CA ILE A 358 -4.02 28.63 11.20
C ILE A 358 -4.47 27.57 12.20
N ASP A 359 -5.53 27.90 12.94
CA ASP A 359 -6.21 27.01 13.87
C ASP A 359 -7.64 26.77 13.37
N ALA A 360 -7.86 25.65 12.69
CA ALA A 360 -9.13 25.35 12.03
C ALA A 360 -10.29 25.21 13.04
N GLU A 361 -10.03 24.66 14.22
CA GLU A 361 -11.04 24.48 15.28
C GLU A 361 -11.58 25.83 15.75
N LYS A 362 -10.70 26.80 15.99
CA LYS A 362 -11.13 28.14 16.43
C LYS A 362 -11.68 29.00 15.31
N LYS A 363 -11.07 28.92 14.12
CA LYS A 363 -11.43 29.79 12.98
C LYS A 363 -12.72 29.34 12.30
N TYR A 364 -13.00 28.04 12.28
CA TYR A 364 -14.12 27.43 11.55
C TYR A 364 -14.90 26.44 12.43
N PRO A 365 -15.64 26.93 13.43
CA PRO A 365 -16.28 26.08 14.43
C PRO A 365 -17.40 25.19 13.86
N ASN A 366 -18.14 25.63 12.83
CA ASN A 366 -19.21 24.84 12.22
C ASN A 366 -18.60 23.67 11.42
N TYR A 367 -17.58 23.97 10.61
CA TYR A 367 -16.80 22.96 9.91
C TYR A 367 -16.19 21.95 10.89
N TRP A 368 -15.58 22.42 11.97
CA TRP A 368 -14.93 21.55 12.95
C TRP A 368 -15.94 20.60 13.61
N ALA A 369 -17.09 21.12 14.05
CA ALA A 369 -18.15 20.30 14.61
C ALA A 369 -18.68 19.26 13.61
N TRP A 370 -18.87 19.64 12.35
CA TRP A 370 -19.25 18.73 11.27
C TRP A 370 -18.20 17.64 11.04
N TYR A 371 -16.92 18.01 10.95
CA TYR A 371 -15.82 17.08 10.75
C TYR A 371 -15.69 16.07 11.91
N GLN A 372 -15.76 16.55 13.16
CA GLN A 372 -15.71 15.68 14.35
C GLN A 372 -16.88 14.70 14.40
N ARG A 373 -18.09 15.15 14.03
CA ARG A 373 -19.27 14.27 13.90
C ARG A 373 -19.04 13.16 12.88
N LEU A 374 -18.44 13.49 11.73
CA LEU A 374 -18.11 12.51 10.70
C LEU A 374 -17.01 11.54 11.15
N LEU A 375 -15.97 12.02 11.84
CA LEU A 375 -14.92 11.16 12.41
C LEU A 375 -15.47 10.19 13.46
N ALA A 376 -16.48 10.60 14.22
CA ALA A 376 -17.08 9.77 15.26
C ALA A 376 -17.82 8.54 14.71
N ARG A 377 -18.12 8.51 13.41
CA ARG A 377 -18.91 7.43 12.79
C ARG A 377 -18.18 6.08 12.85
N PRO A 378 -18.87 4.97 13.17
CA PRO A 378 -18.24 3.65 13.26
C PRO A 378 -17.55 3.21 11.97
N SER A 379 -18.13 3.50 10.81
CA SER A 379 -17.54 3.22 9.49
C SER A 379 -16.22 3.95 9.27
N VAL A 380 -16.12 5.20 9.71
CA VAL A 380 -14.95 6.05 9.63
C VAL A 380 -13.90 5.58 10.62
N LYS A 381 -14.26 5.36 11.90
CA LYS A 381 -13.35 4.80 12.90
C LYS A 381 -12.76 3.47 12.44
N LYS A 382 -13.61 2.55 11.98
CA LYS A 382 -13.17 1.31 11.36
C LYS A 382 -12.27 1.55 10.15
N THR A 383 -12.51 2.62 9.36
CA THR A 383 -11.72 3.03 8.19
C THR A 383 -10.35 3.66 8.53
N TYR A 384 -10.11 4.03 9.78
CA TYR A 384 -8.84 4.63 10.20
C TYR A 384 -8.18 3.88 11.36
N GLY A 385 -8.85 2.89 11.94
CA GLY A 385 -8.39 2.21 13.16
C GLY A 385 -8.43 3.11 14.40
N LEU A 386 -9.39 4.05 14.45
CA LEU A 386 -9.58 5.02 15.54
C LEU A 386 -10.45 4.49 16.67
#